data_AF-A0A141RNC5-F1
#
_entry.id   AF-A0A141RNC5-F1
#
_cell.length_a   1.000
_cell.length_b   1.000
_cell.length_c   1.000
_cell.angle_alpha   90.00
_cell.angle_beta   90.00
_cell.angle_gamma   90.00
#
_symmetry.space_group_name_H-M   'P 1'
#
loop_
_entity.id
_entity.type
_entity.pdbx_description
1 polymer ?
#
loop_
_entity_poly.entity_id
_entity_poly.type
_entity_poly.pdbx_seq_one_letter_code
_entity_poly.pdbx_strand_id
1 'polypeptide(L)'
;YQGQVCTPAHQKRMLNIIRGYLYINELIYARDNHFLCSSLIASVNGYTIAPADYKREPNVSIYYYRDTPFFSGYKMTYMQRGNYVAVINPLFWSEVMSDDPTLQWGVYDTVTKTFFSLSNEASAATFSPLIHLNDLTVQRNGYLYATVYSTKRPIAAIVATSYQRLITHFYNHLIFALPAGILGSLVLLLLWLRIRQNYLSPKRKLQRALEKHQLCLYYQPIIAISKQKNVSALKRCYVGLVSRGK
;
A
#
# COMPACT_ATOMS: atom_id res chain seq x y z
N TYR A 1 -15.83 -38.67 2.11
CA TYR A 1 -17.22 -39.10 1.90
C TYR A 1 -17.29 -40.59 2.19
N GLN A 2 -18.29 -41.08 2.92
CA GLN A 2 -18.36 -42.48 3.40
C GLN A 2 -19.24 -43.41 2.54
N GLY A 3 -19.95 -42.88 1.54
CA GLY A 3 -20.75 -43.67 0.61
C GLY A 3 -19.98 -44.05 -0.67
N GLN A 4 -20.67 -44.70 -1.62
CA GLN A 4 -20.12 -45.02 -2.93
C GLN A 4 -19.82 -43.75 -3.74
N VAL A 5 -18.56 -43.61 -4.16
CA VAL A 5 -18.08 -42.47 -4.95
C VAL A 5 -18.73 -42.46 -6.35
N CYS A 6 -18.79 -41.27 -6.96
CA CYS A 6 -19.40 -41.03 -8.26
C CYS A 6 -20.88 -41.45 -8.39
N THR A 7 -21.60 -41.51 -7.27
CA THR A 7 -23.06 -41.60 -7.23
C THR A 7 -23.71 -40.20 -7.27
N PRO A 8 -25.00 -40.07 -7.62
CA PRO A 8 -25.71 -38.79 -7.53
C PRO A 8 -25.66 -38.17 -6.14
N ALA A 9 -25.67 -38.99 -5.07
CA ALA A 9 -25.49 -38.53 -3.70
C ALA A 9 -24.09 -37.94 -3.44
N HIS A 10 -23.05 -38.56 -3.99
CA HIS A 10 -21.69 -38.03 -3.93
C HIS A 10 -21.58 -36.70 -4.67
N GLN A 11 -22.11 -36.61 -5.89
CA GLN A 11 -22.09 -35.37 -6.69
C GLN A 11 -22.83 -34.24 -5.99
N LYS A 12 -24.03 -34.49 -5.45
CA LYS A 12 -24.77 -33.51 -4.66
C LYS A 12 -23.96 -33.02 -3.46
N ARG A 13 -23.20 -33.89 -2.81
CA ARG A 13 -22.30 -33.49 -1.72
C ARG A 13 -21.16 -32.61 -2.23
N MET A 14 -20.52 -32.97 -3.34
CA MET A 14 -19.46 -32.16 -3.95
C MET A 14 -19.98 -30.78 -4.38
N LEU A 15 -21.16 -30.73 -5.02
CA LEU A 15 -21.82 -29.49 -5.41
C LEU A 15 -22.13 -28.61 -4.20
N ASN A 16 -22.65 -29.19 -3.12
CA ASN A 16 -22.91 -28.45 -1.88
C ASN A 16 -21.65 -27.89 -1.23
N ILE A 17 -20.49 -28.54 -1.39
CA ILE A 17 -19.21 -28.01 -0.92
C ILE A 17 -18.83 -26.77 -1.74
N ILE A 18 -18.86 -26.85 -3.06
CA ILE A 18 -18.39 -25.74 -3.92
C ILE A 18 -19.30 -24.52 -3.93
N ARG A 19 -20.59 -24.67 -3.57
CA ARG A 19 -21.54 -23.54 -3.48
C ARG A 19 -21.11 -22.43 -2.51
N GLY A 20 -20.25 -22.72 -1.54
CA GLY A 20 -19.69 -21.72 -0.63
C GLY A 20 -18.45 -20.99 -1.14
N TYR A 21 -17.95 -21.33 -2.34
CA TYR A 21 -16.69 -20.83 -2.87
C TYR A 21 -16.90 -20.15 -4.23
N LEU A 22 -16.57 -18.86 -4.30
CA LEU A 22 -16.76 -18.04 -5.51
C LEU A 22 -15.85 -18.43 -6.68
N TYR A 23 -14.68 -19.00 -6.38
CA TYR A 23 -13.60 -19.23 -7.35
C TYR A 23 -13.43 -20.70 -7.75
N ILE A 24 -14.24 -21.62 -7.18
CA ILE A 24 -14.21 -23.04 -7.54
C ILE A 24 -15.34 -23.30 -8.52
N ASN A 25 -14.97 -23.48 -9.79
CA ASN A 25 -15.94 -23.78 -10.84
C ASN A 25 -16.51 -25.19 -10.69
N GLU A 26 -15.66 -26.16 -10.31
CA GLU A 26 -16.08 -27.55 -10.15
C GLU A 26 -15.20 -28.31 -9.15
N LEU A 27 -15.75 -29.38 -8.57
CA LEU A 27 -14.99 -30.35 -7.79
C LEU A 27 -15.01 -31.70 -8.50
N ILE A 28 -13.81 -32.22 -8.80
CA ILE A 28 -13.59 -33.52 -9.43
C ILE A 28 -13.12 -34.51 -8.38
N TYR A 29 -13.63 -35.73 -8.44
CA TYR A 29 -13.10 -36.86 -7.71
C TYR A 29 -12.11 -37.62 -8.60
N ALA A 30 -10.89 -37.79 -8.09
CA ALA A 30 -9.80 -38.44 -8.77
C ALA A 30 -9.25 -39.60 -7.95
N ARG A 31 -8.73 -40.60 -8.65
CA ARG A 31 -7.82 -41.60 -8.08
C ARG A 31 -6.49 -41.40 -8.76
N ASP A 32 -5.50 -40.95 -7.99
CA ASP A 32 -4.19 -40.52 -8.51
C ASP A 32 -4.35 -39.45 -9.60
N ASN A 33 -3.91 -39.71 -10.83
CA ASN A 33 -4.05 -38.82 -11.98
C ASN A 33 -5.27 -39.13 -12.86
N HIS A 34 -6.19 -39.98 -12.39
CA HIS A 34 -7.34 -40.41 -13.14
C HIS A 34 -8.63 -39.78 -12.60
N PHE A 35 -9.22 -38.88 -13.37
CA PHE A 35 -10.41 -38.10 -13.01
C PHE A 35 -11.66 -38.90 -13.36
N LEU A 36 -12.45 -39.27 -12.35
CA LEU A 36 -13.54 -40.23 -12.48
C LEU A 36 -14.89 -39.55 -12.70
N CYS A 37 -15.19 -38.55 -11.87
CA CYS A 37 -16.47 -37.83 -11.90
C CYS A 37 -16.30 -36.42 -11.32
N SER A 38 -17.24 -35.55 -11.63
CA SER A 38 -17.25 -34.17 -11.18
C SER A 38 -18.58 -33.81 -10.51
N SER A 39 -18.67 -32.60 -9.95
CA SER A 39 -19.91 -32.15 -9.29
C SER A 39 -21.08 -32.00 -10.25
N LEU A 40 -20.82 -31.90 -11.56
CA LEU A 40 -21.84 -31.82 -12.60
C LEU A 40 -21.92 -33.09 -13.46
N ILE A 41 -20.81 -33.80 -13.67
CA ILE A 41 -20.73 -34.95 -14.60
C ILE A 41 -20.54 -36.25 -13.81
N ALA A 42 -21.49 -37.18 -13.96
CA ALA A 42 -21.56 -38.39 -13.14
C ALA A 42 -20.54 -39.46 -13.55
N SER A 43 -20.22 -39.52 -14.84
CA SER A 43 -19.31 -40.53 -15.38
C SER A 43 -18.75 -40.03 -16.70
N VAL A 44 -17.52 -39.54 -16.68
CA VAL A 44 -16.65 -39.59 -17.88
C VAL A 44 -16.02 -40.99 -17.84
N ASN A 45 -15.61 -41.59 -18.95
CA ASN A 45 -14.91 -42.90 -18.98
C ASN A 45 -13.53 -42.89 -18.28
N GLY A 46 -13.38 -42.08 -17.23
CA GLY A 46 -12.13 -41.61 -16.71
C GLY A 46 -11.47 -40.63 -17.66
N TYR A 47 -10.76 -39.66 -17.12
CA TYR A 47 -9.79 -38.88 -17.88
C TYR A 47 -8.45 -38.89 -17.16
N THR A 48 -7.42 -39.41 -17.81
CA THR A 48 -6.08 -39.42 -17.25
C THR A 48 -5.38 -38.11 -17.59
N ILE A 49 -5.16 -37.27 -16.59
CA ILE A 49 -4.47 -36.00 -16.77
C ILE A 49 -2.97 -36.22 -16.90
N ALA A 50 -2.32 -35.39 -17.72
CA ALA A 50 -0.86 -35.33 -17.80
C ALA A 50 -0.23 -35.04 -16.42
N PRO A 51 1.05 -35.36 -16.18
CA PRO A 51 1.72 -35.11 -14.91
C PRO A 51 1.52 -33.66 -14.41
N ALA A 52 1.43 -33.53 -13.08
CA ALA A 52 1.29 -32.24 -12.42
C ALA A 52 2.55 -31.39 -12.62
N ASP A 53 2.37 -30.10 -12.89
CA ASP A 53 3.47 -29.14 -13.02
C ASP A 53 4.13 -28.86 -11.67
N TYR A 54 3.35 -28.98 -10.59
CA TYR A 54 3.82 -28.79 -9.22
C TYR A 54 3.27 -29.85 -8.29
N LYS A 55 4.15 -30.42 -7.47
CA LYS A 55 3.81 -31.36 -6.40
C LYS A 55 4.36 -30.88 -5.07
N ARG A 56 3.60 -31.07 -4.00
CA ARG A 56 4.01 -30.75 -2.63
C ARG A 56 3.47 -31.79 -1.64
N GLU A 57 4.33 -32.17 -0.71
CA GLU A 57 3.96 -33.05 0.40
C GLU A 57 2.83 -32.47 1.28
N PRO A 58 1.92 -33.31 1.82
CA PRO A 58 1.91 -34.77 1.71
C PRO A 58 1.17 -35.32 0.46
N ASN A 59 0.31 -34.53 -0.19
CA ASN A 59 -0.52 -35.02 -1.30
C ASN A 59 -1.17 -33.90 -2.14
N VAL A 60 -0.43 -32.82 -2.39
CA VAL A 60 -0.90 -31.70 -3.21
C VAL A 60 -0.28 -31.79 -4.59
N SER A 61 -1.13 -31.79 -5.62
CA SER A 61 -0.72 -31.72 -7.04
C SER A 61 -1.45 -30.57 -7.72
N ILE A 62 -0.74 -29.79 -8.51
CA ILE A 62 -1.30 -28.66 -9.24
C ILE A 62 -0.99 -28.83 -10.72
N TYR A 63 -2.05 -28.75 -11.53
CA TYR A 63 -2.00 -28.85 -12.98
C TYR A 63 -2.43 -27.50 -13.53
N TYR A 64 -1.47 -26.74 -14.05
CA TYR A 64 -1.70 -25.42 -14.60
C TYR A 64 -2.21 -25.54 -16.04
N TYR A 65 -3.22 -24.74 -16.36
CA TYR A 65 -3.65 -24.46 -17.74
C TYR A 65 -3.95 -25.70 -18.60
N ARG A 66 -4.64 -26.69 -18.03
CA ARG A 66 -5.00 -27.91 -18.74
C ARG A 66 -6.36 -27.75 -19.43
N ASP A 67 -6.40 -28.04 -20.72
CA ASP A 67 -7.64 -28.28 -21.44
C ASP A 67 -8.04 -29.74 -21.19
N THR A 68 -9.22 -29.94 -20.59
CA THR A 68 -9.71 -31.27 -20.27
C THR A 68 -11.16 -31.41 -20.74
N PRO A 69 -11.67 -32.64 -20.92
CA PRO A 69 -13.07 -32.85 -21.30
C PRO A 69 -14.10 -32.23 -20.34
N PHE A 70 -13.72 -31.94 -19.09
CA PHE A 70 -14.59 -31.26 -18.13
C PHE A 70 -14.83 -29.78 -18.49
N PHE A 71 -13.87 -29.14 -19.17
CA PHE A 71 -13.88 -27.73 -19.56
C PHE A 71 -13.25 -27.54 -20.94
N SER A 72 -13.82 -28.18 -21.96
CA SER A 72 -13.26 -28.18 -23.31
C SER A 72 -13.13 -26.76 -23.88
N GLY A 73 -11.94 -26.42 -24.38
CA GLY A 73 -11.65 -25.10 -24.92
C GLY A 73 -11.28 -24.04 -23.87
N TYR A 74 -11.30 -24.40 -22.58
CA TYR A 74 -10.90 -23.53 -21.47
C TYR A 74 -9.69 -24.12 -20.73
N LYS A 75 -8.58 -23.39 -20.73
CA LYS A 75 -7.34 -23.78 -20.03
C LYS A 75 -7.48 -23.52 -18.52
N MET A 76 -8.04 -24.48 -17.80
CA MET A 76 -8.31 -24.35 -16.36
C MET A 76 -7.10 -24.72 -15.49
N THR A 77 -7.07 -24.27 -14.24
CA THR A 77 -6.13 -24.79 -13.23
C THR A 77 -6.82 -25.81 -12.34
N TYR A 78 -6.16 -26.95 -12.13
CA TYR A 78 -6.64 -28.05 -11.30
C TYR A 78 -5.76 -28.16 -10.06
N MET A 79 -6.36 -28.03 -8.89
CA MET A 79 -5.67 -28.16 -7.60
C MET A 79 -6.16 -29.40 -6.88
N GLN A 80 -5.34 -30.44 -6.89
CA GLN A 80 -5.62 -31.71 -6.26
C GLN A 80 -5.06 -31.77 -4.84
N ARG A 81 -5.89 -32.25 -3.91
CA ARG A 81 -5.48 -32.67 -2.57
C ARG A 81 -6.10 -34.02 -2.26
N GLY A 82 -5.26 -35.05 -2.16
CA GLY A 82 -5.74 -36.43 -2.06
C GLY A 82 -6.59 -36.81 -3.28
N ASN A 83 -7.82 -37.24 -3.05
CA ASN A 83 -8.73 -37.72 -4.11
C ASN A 83 -9.69 -36.65 -4.65
N TYR A 84 -9.53 -35.39 -4.26
CA TYR A 84 -10.39 -34.30 -4.71
C TYR A 84 -9.57 -33.24 -5.43
N VAL A 85 -10.11 -32.74 -6.54
CA VAL A 85 -9.47 -31.75 -7.40
C VAL A 85 -10.41 -30.57 -7.57
N ALA A 86 -9.99 -29.40 -7.10
CA ALA A 86 -10.71 -28.16 -7.33
C ALA A 86 -10.32 -27.58 -8.68
N VAL A 87 -11.32 -27.29 -9.52
CA VAL A 87 -11.13 -26.64 -10.82
C VAL A 87 -11.36 -25.15 -10.65
N ILE A 88 -10.36 -24.35 -11.06
CA ILE A 88 -10.34 -22.90 -10.91
C ILE A 88 -10.08 -22.29 -12.29
N ASN A 89 -10.92 -21.36 -12.71
CA ASN A 89 -10.63 -20.53 -13.87
C ASN A 89 -9.45 -19.61 -13.53
N PRO A 90 -8.30 -19.69 -14.23
CA PRO A 90 -7.15 -18.84 -13.93
C PRO A 90 -7.44 -17.33 -14.13
N LEU A 91 -8.49 -16.98 -14.88
CA LEU A 91 -8.98 -15.60 -14.97
C LEU A 91 -9.50 -15.07 -13.62
N PHE A 92 -9.86 -15.92 -12.65
CA PHE A 92 -10.24 -15.42 -11.32
C PHE A 92 -9.07 -14.79 -10.53
N TRP A 93 -7.82 -15.16 -10.80
CA TRP A 93 -6.65 -14.53 -10.13
C TRP A 93 -6.32 -13.15 -10.66
N SER A 94 -7.11 -12.72 -11.61
CA SER A 94 -6.78 -11.74 -12.59
C SER A 94 -7.78 -10.60 -12.49
N GLU A 95 -9.05 -10.89 -12.23
CA GLU A 95 -10.07 -9.90 -11.87
C GLU A 95 -9.64 -9.01 -10.68
N VAL A 96 -9.01 -7.87 -11.00
CA VAL A 96 -8.72 -6.79 -10.07
C VAL A 96 -9.87 -5.80 -10.15
N MET A 97 -10.57 -5.62 -9.04
CA MET A 97 -11.56 -4.55 -8.93
C MET A 97 -10.81 -3.21 -8.79
N SER A 98 -10.77 -2.44 -9.87
CA SER A 98 -10.14 -1.11 -9.91
C SER A 98 -11.12 -0.08 -10.46
N ASP A 99 -11.01 1.15 -9.97
CA ASP A 99 -11.65 2.36 -10.49
C ASP A 99 -10.92 2.95 -11.71
N ASP A 100 -9.80 2.34 -12.13
CA ASP A 100 -9.05 2.73 -13.32
C ASP A 100 -9.39 1.82 -14.50
N PRO A 101 -10.18 2.29 -15.49
CA PRO A 101 -10.49 1.52 -16.69
C PRO A 101 -9.29 1.34 -17.62
N THR A 102 -8.19 2.08 -17.41
CA THR A 102 -6.96 1.95 -18.21
C THR A 102 -5.91 1.06 -17.54
N LEU A 103 -6.24 0.48 -16.38
CA LEU A 103 -5.36 -0.45 -15.68
C LEU A 103 -5.18 -1.71 -16.51
N GLN A 104 -3.96 -1.94 -16.96
CA GLN A 104 -3.59 -3.17 -17.64
C GLN A 104 -2.90 -4.06 -16.63
N TRP A 105 -3.27 -5.32 -16.54
CA TRP A 105 -2.57 -6.24 -15.67
C TRP A 105 -2.56 -7.64 -16.28
N GLY A 106 -1.60 -8.43 -15.84
CA GLY A 106 -1.39 -9.77 -16.33
C GLY A 106 -0.73 -10.60 -15.27
N VAL A 107 -1.01 -11.89 -15.27
CA VAL A 107 -0.35 -12.83 -14.38
C VAL A 107 0.21 -13.96 -15.25
N TYR A 108 1.47 -14.33 -14.97
CA TYR A 108 2.25 -15.23 -15.80
C TYR A 108 3.03 -16.24 -14.97
N ASP A 109 3.37 -17.36 -15.60
CA ASP A 109 4.23 -18.39 -15.01
C ASP A 109 5.70 -17.97 -15.16
N THR A 110 6.44 -17.95 -14.05
CA THR A 110 7.83 -17.49 -14.05
C THR A 110 8.82 -18.48 -14.69
N VAL A 111 8.42 -19.74 -14.87
CA VAL A 111 9.20 -20.82 -15.49
C VAL A 111 9.00 -20.80 -17.01
N THR A 112 7.75 -20.89 -17.48
CA THR A 112 7.46 -20.91 -18.92
C THR A 112 7.46 -19.51 -19.55
N LYS A 113 7.40 -18.46 -18.73
CA LYS A 113 7.29 -17.05 -19.15
C LYS A 113 6.04 -16.76 -19.98
N THR A 114 4.98 -17.55 -19.81
CA THR A 114 3.72 -17.39 -20.54
C THR A 114 2.63 -16.77 -19.66
N PHE A 115 1.89 -15.81 -20.21
CA PHE A 115 0.69 -15.27 -19.58
C PHE A 115 -0.41 -16.31 -19.52
N PHE A 116 -1.06 -16.40 -18.36
CA PHE A 116 -2.23 -17.23 -18.18
C PHE A 116 -3.51 -16.43 -18.05
N SER A 117 -3.37 -15.17 -17.62
CA SER A 117 -4.46 -14.24 -17.60
C SER A 117 -3.96 -12.84 -17.85
N LEU A 118 -4.72 -12.12 -18.66
CA LEU A 118 -4.52 -10.74 -19.03
C LEU A 118 -5.83 -10.01 -18.81
N SER A 119 -5.77 -8.76 -18.38
CA SER A 119 -6.90 -7.85 -18.43
C SER A 119 -7.33 -7.63 -19.88
N ASN A 120 -8.58 -7.22 -20.12
CA ASN A 120 -9.07 -6.92 -21.46
C ASN A 120 -8.22 -5.86 -22.20
N GLU A 121 -7.68 -4.89 -21.46
CA GLU A 121 -6.82 -3.83 -22.01
C GLU A 121 -5.35 -4.25 -22.18
N ALA A 122 -4.96 -5.44 -21.70
CA ALA A 122 -3.58 -5.93 -21.76
C ALA A 122 -3.40 -6.90 -22.93
N SER A 123 -2.28 -6.75 -23.65
CA SER A 123 -1.88 -7.67 -24.71
C SER A 123 -0.61 -8.42 -24.34
N ALA A 124 -0.61 -9.73 -24.60
CA ALA A 124 0.57 -10.57 -24.44
C ALA A 124 1.76 -10.03 -25.23
N ALA A 125 1.54 -9.45 -26.42
CA ALA A 125 2.60 -8.87 -27.25
C ALA A 125 3.30 -7.68 -26.57
N THR A 126 2.55 -6.86 -25.83
CA THR A 126 3.09 -5.70 -25.10
C THR A 126 3.83 -6.14 -23.85
N PHE A 127 3.30 -7.14 -23.14
CA PHE A 127 3.82 -7.52 -21.82
C PHE A 127 4.94 -8.56 -21.87
N SER A 128 4.96 -9.45 -22.87
CA SER A 128 5.98 -10.52 -22.95
C SER A 128 7.42 -9.99 -22.97
N PRO A 129 7.75 -8.91 -23.72
CA PRO A 129 9.09 -8.32 -23.67
C PRO A 129 9.48 -7.81 -22.27
N LEU A 130 8.51 -7.37 -21.46
CA LEU A 130 8.75 -6.80 -20.14
C LEU A 130 9.06 -7.86 -19.09
N ILE A 131 8.56 -9.09 -19.26
CA ILE A 131 8.88 -10.22 -18.38
C ILE A 131 10.38 -10.52 -18.35
N HIS A 132 11.07 -10.29 -19.47
CA HIS A 132 12.50 -10.58 -19.61
C HIS A 132 13.40 -9.54 -18.93
N LEU A 133 12.87 -8.37 -18.57
CA LEU A 133 13.69 -7.28 -18.05
C LEU A 133 14.10 -7.47 -16.57
N ASN A 134 13.49 -8.41 -15.84
CA ASN A 134 13.72 -8.68 -14.39
C ASN A 134 13.61 -7.45 -13.46
N ASP A 135 13.30 -6.28 -13.99
CA ASP A 135 13.13 -5.04 -13.25
C ASP A 135 11.76 -5.01 -12.56
N LEU A 136 11.77 -4.58 -11.29
CA LEU A 136 10.54 -4.45 -10.49
C LEU A 136 9.66 -3.32 -10.98
N THR A 137 10.24 -2.27 -11.58
CA THR A 137 9.51 -1.13 -12.14
C THR A 137 10.18 -0.61 -13.41
N VAL A 138 9.42 -0.49 -14.49
CA VAL A 138 9.90 0.02 -15.78
C VAL A 138 8.92 1.06 -16.31
N GLN A 139 9.41 2.21 -16.79
CA GLN A 139 8.59 3.18 -17.48
C GLN A 139 8.77 3.04 -18.99
N ARG A 140 7.69 2.82 -19.74
CA ARG A 140 7.73 2.70 -21.21
C ARG A 140 6.43 3.17 -21.86
N ASN A 141 6.53 3.91 -22.95
CA ASN A 141 5.38 4.38 -23.74
C ASN A 141 4.30 5.11 -22.92
N GLY A 142 4.71 5.89 -21.90
CA GLY A 142 3.77 6.60 -21.04
C GLY A 142 3.07 5.75 -19.97
N TYR A 143 3.43 4.47 -19.86
CA TYR A 143 2.96 3.57 -18.80
C TYR A 143 4.09 3.26 -17.81
N LEU A 144 3.73 3.12 -16.55
CA LEU A 144 4.58 2.58 -15.51
C LEU A 144 4.17 1.14 -15.26
N TYR A 145 5.11 0.22 -15.50
CA TYR A 145 4.95 -1.20 -15.26
C TYR A 145 5.57 -1.57 -13.92
N ALA A 146 4.89 -2.39 -13.15
CA ALA A 146 5.38 -2.95 -11.89
C ALA A 146 5.17 -4.46 -11.89
N THR A 147 6.21 -5.22 -11.51
CA THR A 147 6.16 -6.68 -11.46
C THR A 147 6.35 -7.15 -10.03
N VAL A 148 5.47 -8.04 -9.56
CA VAL A 148 5.53 -8.67 -8.25
C VAL A 148 5.65 -10.18 -8.41
N TYR A 149 6.69 -10.76 -7.80
CA TYR A 149 6.96 -12.18 -7.82
C TYR A 149 6.40 -12.87 -6.57
N SER A 150 5.80 -14.05 -6.74
CA SER A 150 5.37 -14.85 -5.60
C SER A 150 6.56 -15.49 -4.89
N THR A 151 6.57 -15.42 -3.55
CA THR A 151 7.59 -16.08 -2.72
C THR A 151 7.35 -17.58 -2.53
N LYS A 152 6.16 -18.08 -2.92
CA LYS A 152 5.74 -19.46 -2.65
C LYS A 152 5.49 -20.30 -3.90
N ARG A 153 5.31 -19.67 -5.06
CA ARG A 153 4.87 -20.31 -6.30
C ARG A 153 5.63 -19.73 -7.50
N PRO A 154 5.81 -20.49 -8.59
CA PRO A 154 6.43 -19.99 -9.82
C PRO A 154 5.49 -19.09 -10.63
N ILE A 155 4.93 -18.06 -10.00
CA ILE A 155 3.99 -17.12 -10.61
C ILE A 155 4.39 -15.68 -10.30
N ALA A 156 4.13 -14.78 -11.23
CA ALA A 156 4.32 -13.36 -11.05
C ALA A 156 3.17 -12.58 -11.68
N ALA A 157 2.84 -11.44 -11.06
CA ALA A 157 1.87 -10.49 -11.57
C ALA A 157 2.61 -9.27 -12.10
N ILE A 158 2.19 -8.75 -13.25
CA ILE A 158 2.65 -7.50 -13.83
C ILE A 158 1.44 -6.58 -13.99
N VAL A 159 1.60 -5.33 -13.58
CA VAL A 159 0.57 -4.29 -13.65
C VAL A 159 1.15 -3.09 -14.37
N ALA A 160 0.37 -2.47 -15.25
CA ALA A 160 0.71 -1.24 -15.92
C ALA A 160 -0.37 -0.19 -15.67
N THR A 161 0.07 1.01 -15.30
CA THR A 161 -0.80 2.18 -15.11
C THR A 161 -0.29 3.34 -15.93
N SER A 162 -1.20 4.21 -16.39
CA SER A 162 -0.82 5.44 -17.10
C SER A 162 -0.02 6.38 -16.18
N TYR A 163 1.14 6.84 -16.66
CA TYR A 163 1.98 7.79 -15.94
C TYR A 163 1.30 9.14 -15.76
N GLN A 164 0.51 9.58 -16.75
CA GLN A 164 -0.24 10.84 -16.69
C GLN A 164 -1.30 10.80 -15.59
N ARG A 165 -1.99 9.66 -15.41
CA ARG A 165 -2.99 9.50 -14.34
C ARG A 165 -2.33 9.49 -12.97
N LEU A 166 -1.21 8.78 -12.80
CA LEU A 166 -0.43 8.76 -11.56
C LEU A 166 -0.05 10.20 -11.14
N ILE A 167 0.49 10.96 -12.10
CA ILE A 167 0.83 12.36 -11.92
C ILE A 167 -0.39 13.21 -11.58
N THR A 168 -1.51 13.03 -12.28
CA THR A 168 -2.72 13.85 -12.10
C THR A 168 -3.34 13.62 -10.73
N HIS A 169 -3.44 12.37 -10.27
CA HIS A 169 -3.88 12.07 -8.90
C HIS A 169 -2.93 12.65 -7.84
N PHE A 170 -1.62 12.60 -8.10
CA PHE A 170 -0.63 13.19 -7.20
C PHE A 170 -0.80 14.72 -7.12
N TYR A 171 -0.93 15.42 -8.25
CA TYR A 171 -1.14 16.86 -8.29
C TYR A 171 -2.47 17.29 -7.66
N ASN A 172 -3.54 16.53 -7.90
CA ASN A 172 -4.84 16.83 -7.30
C ASN A 172 -4.79 16.81 -5.77
N HIS A 173 -4.06 15.86 -5.16
CA HIS A 173 -3.84 15.87 -3.71
C HIS A 173 -2.90 17.00 -3.26
N LEU A 174 -1.86 17.31 -4.05
CA LEU A 174 -0.91 18.38 -3.74
C LEU A 174 -1.57 19.76 -3.74
N ILE A 175 -2.51 20.01 -4.67
CA ILE A 175 -3.21 21.29 -4.82
C ILE A 175 -3.99 21.68 -3.56
N PHE A 176 -4.49 20.70 -2.79
CA PHE A 176 -5.17 21.00 -1.53
C PHE A 176 -4.22 20.98 -0.33
N ALA A 177 -3.25 20.06 -0.31
CA ALA A 177 -2.32 19.92 0.80
C ALA A 177 -1.35 21.11 0.91
N LEU A 178 -0.84 21.64 -0.21
CA LEU A 178 0.13 22.73 -0.21
C LEU A 178 -0.44 24.05 0.34
N PRO A 179 -1.59 24.58 -0.13
CA PRO A 179 -2.18 25.78 0.43
C PRO A 179 -2.56 25.61 1.90
N ALA A 180 -3.11 24.43 2.27
CA ALA A 180 -3.43 24.14 3.66
C ALA A 180 -2.17 24.16 4.55
N GLY A 181 -1.07 23.59 4.08
CA GLY A 181 0.22 23.63 4.77
C GLY A 181 0.80 25.04 4.89
N ILE A 182 0.71 25.85 3.82
CA ILE A 182 1.16 27.25 3.81
C ILE A 182 0.32 28.09 4.78
N LEU A 183 -1.01 27.96 4.75
CA LEU A 183 -1.92 28.66 5.65
C LEU A 183 -1.68 28.27 7.11
N GLY A 184 -1.54 26.96 7.37
CA GLY A 184 -1.20 26.45 8.71
C GLY A 184 0.12 27.01 9.22
N SER A 185 1.15 27.06 8.37
CA SER A 185 2.46 27.62 8.70
C SER A 185 2.40 29.13 8.97
N LEU A 186 1.64 29.88 8.17
CA LEU A 186 1.41 31.32 8.39
C LEU A 186 0.70 31.59 9.71
N VAL A 187 -0.33 30.80 10.05
CA VAL A 187 -1.03 30.92 11.33
C VAL A 187 -0.10 30.65 12.50
N LEU A 188 0.71 29.59 12.44
CA LEU A 188 1.71 29.28 13.46
C LEU A 188 2.77 30.38 13.60
N LEU A 189 3.26 30.91 12.47
CA LEU A 189 4.21 32.03 12.45
C LEU A 189 3.61 33.28 13.10
N LEU A 190 2.36 33.63 12.77
CA LEU A 190 1.65 34.78 13.34
C LEU A 190 1.41 34.61 14.85
N LEU A 191 1.01 33.42 15.28
CA LEU A 191 0.88 33.07 16.70
C LEU A 191 2.19 33.24 17.43
N TRP A 192 3.28 32.71 16.86
CA TRP A 192 4.61 32.85 17.43
C TRP A 192 5.06 34.31 17.51
N LEU A 193 4.83 35.11 16.47
CA LEU A 193 5.13 36.54 16.45
C LEU A 193 4.32 37.30 17.52
N ARG A 194 3.02 37.04 17.65
CA ARG A 194 2.17 37.65 18.70
C ARG A 194 2.66 37.29 20.09
N ILE A 195 2.96 36.02 20.32
CA ILE A 195 3.50 35.51 21.58
C ILE A 195 4.81 36.25 21.87
N ARG A 196 5.75 36.28 20.93
CA ARG A 196 7.04 36.96 21.09
C ARG A 196 6.88 38.44 21.42
N GLN A 197 6.01 39.17 20.71
CA GLN A 197 5.70 40.57 21.00
C GLN A 197 5.14 40.75 22.42
N ASN A 198 4.21 39.87 22.83
CA ASN A 198 3.59 39.89 24.14
C ASN A 198 4.57 39.57 25.29
N TYR A 199 5.53 38.68 25.07
CA TYR A 199 6.55 38.31 26.06
C TYR A 199 7.70 39.35 26.12
N LEU A 200 8.04 40.00 25.00
CA LEU A 200 9.10 41.02 24.94
C LEU A 200 8.61 42.44 25.23
N SER A 201 7.30 42.62 25.43
CA SER A 201 6.68 43.90 25.80
C SER A 201 7.45 44.56 26.95
N PRO A 202 7.94 45.81 26.78
CA PRO A 202 8.71 46.53 27.80
C PRO A 202 7.99 46.59 29.14
N LYS A 203 6.66 46.74 29.12
CA LYS A 203 5.81 46.80 30.31
C LYS A 203 5.85 45.49 31.11
N ARG A 204 5.71 44.34 30.44
CA ARG A 204 5.77 43.02 31.11
C ARG A 204 7.19 42.66 31.53
N LYS A 205 8.22 43.05 30.78
CA LYS A 205 9.62 42.93 31.22
C LYS A 205 9.89 43.74 32.49
N LEU A 206 9.41 44.99 32.54
CA LEU A 206 9.56 45.86 33.71
C LEU A 206 8.79 45.29 34.92
N GLN A 207 7.55 44.82 34.71
CA GLN A 207 6.75 44.21 35.78
C GLN A 207 7.39 42.92 36.31
N ARG A 208 7.95 42.09 35.43
CA ARG A 208 8.69 40.88 35.83
C ARG A 208 10.00 41.21 36.56
N ALA A 209 10.66 42.32 36.20
CA ALA A 209 11.84 42.82 36.89
C ALA A 209 11.51 43.42 38.27
N LEU A 210 10.34 44.06 38.40
CA LEU A 210 9.78 44.50 39.69
C LEU A 210 9.47 43.31 40.60
N GLU A 211 8.72 42.31 40.12
CA GLU A 211 8.38 41.10 40.89
C GLU A 211 9.64 40.30 41.31
N LYS A 212 10.63 40.19 40.42
CA LYS A 212 11.88 39.47 40.70
C LYS A 212 12.92 40.31 41.46
N HIS A 213 12.58 41.52 41.91
CA HIS A 213 13.49 42.42 42.63
C HIS A 213 14.82 42.65 41.88
N GLN A 214 14.77 42.74 40.54
CA GLN A 214 15.93 42.93 39.67
C GLN A 214 16.26 44.41 39.38
N LEU A 215 15.49 45.32 39.97
CA LEU A 215 15.72 46.76 39.88
C LEU A 215 16.61 47.21 41.04
N CYS A 216 17.76 47.79 40.72
CA CYS A 216 18.64 48.40 41.71
C CYS A 216 18.62 49.92 41.56
N LEU A 217 18.64 50.60 42.70
CA LEU A 217 18.65 52.05 42.79
C LEU A 217 20.09 52.53 42.91
N TYR A 218 20.57 53.26 41.90
CA TYR A 218 21.90 53.87 41.92
C TYR A 218 21.78 55.35 42.26
N TYR A 219 22.59 55.80 43.21
CA TYR A 219 22.68 57.21 43.59
C TYR A 219 23.99 57.79 43.08
N GLN A 220 23.90 58.78 42.18
CA GLN A 220 25.06 59.56 41.75
C GLN A 220 25.05 60.91 42.47
N PRO A 221 26.07 61.23 43.29
CA PRO A 221 26.18 62.54 43.90
C PRO A 221 26.65 63.56 42.85
N ILE A 222 25.90 64.66 42.73
CA ILE A 222 26.29 65.82 41.92
C ILE A 222 26.74 66.90 42.89
N ILE A 223 28.04 67.19 42.85
CA ILE A 223 28.67 68.18 43.71
C ILE A 223 28.68 69.50 42.93
N ALA A 224 27.87 70.47 43.36
CA ALA A 224 27.94 71.83 42.85
C ALA A 224 29.04 72.57 43.62
N ILE A 225 30.14 72.91 42.94
CA ILE A 225 31.22 73.71 43.54
C ILE A 225 30.90 75.17 43.24
N SER A 226 30.27 75.87 44.21
CA SER A 226 30.20 77.33 44.16
C SER A 226 31.48 77.92 44.78
N LYS A 227 32.06 78.96 44.16
CA LYS A 227 33.24 79.67 44.66
C LYS A 227 32.87 80.55 45.86
N GLN A 228 32.45 79.94 46.96
CA GLN A 228 32.57 80.38 48.35
C GLN A 228 31.74 79.43 49.23
N LYS A 229 32.43 78.41 49.75
CA LYS A 229 32.17 77.75 51.04
C LYS A 229 30.77 77.25 51.38
N ASN A 230 29.92 76.88 50.42
CA ASN A 230 28.77 76.00 50.67
C ASN A 230 28.63 74.97 49.55
N VAL A 231 28.92 73.70 49.87
CA VAL A 231 28.76 72.57 48.96
C VAL A 231 27.34 72.02 49.13
N SER A 232 26.46 72.28 48.17
CA SER A 232 25.15 71.63 48.11
C SER A 232 25.25 70.34 47.30
N ALA A 233 24.90 69.20 47.91
CA ALA A 233 24.86 67.90 47.24
C ALA A 233 23.45 67.61 46.71
N LEU A 234 23.30 67.50 45.38
CA LEU A 234 22.09 67.00 44.74
C LEU A 234 22.29 65.51 44.42
N LYS A 235 21.34 64.66 44.82
CA LYS A 235 21.34 63.23 44.45
C LYS A 235 20.49 63.03 43.22
N ARG A 236 21.06 62.43 42.17
CA ARG A 236 20.30 61.96 41.01
C ARG A 236 20.09 60.45 41.14
N CYS A 237 18.83 60.03 41.15
CA CYS A 237 18.45 58.62 41.22
C CYS A 237 18.32 58.04 39.81
N TYR A 238 18.96 56.90 39.59
CA TYR A 238 18.80 56.11 38.37
C TYR A 238 18.29 54.72 38.73
N VAL A 239 17.33 54.21 37.94
CA VAL A 239 16.83 52.85 38.07
C VAL A 239 17.39 52.04 36.91
N GLY A 240 18.21 51.03 37.25
CA GLY A 240 18.84 50.13 36.27
C GLY A 240 18.36 48.70 36.43
N LEU A 241 18.33 47.96 35.32
CA LEU A 241 18.12 46.51 35.30
C LEU A 241 19.45 45.80 35.56
N VAL A 242 19.52 44.98 36.62
CA VAL A 242 20.69 44.13 36.87
C VAL A 242 20.58 42.87 36.03
N SER A 243 21.36 42.80 34.94
CA SER A 243 21.54 41.56 34.20
C SER A 243 22.50 40.67 34.99
N ARG A 244 21.96 39.73 35.80
CA ARG A 244 22.78 38.62 36.30
C ARG A 244 23.17 37.76 35.11
N GLY A 245 24.40 37.94 34.63
CA GLY A 245 25.04 36.99 33.72
C GLY A 245 24.99 35.60 34.34
N LYS A 246 24.59 34.62 33.53
CA LYS A 246 24.97 33.23 33.78
C LYS A 246 26.43 33.07 33.41
#